data_AF-A0AAU6NZ14-F1
#
_entry.id   AF-A0AAU6NZ14-F1
#
_cell.length_a   1.000
_cell.length_b   1.000
_cell.length_c   1.000
_cell.angle_alpha   90.00
_cell.angle_beta   90.00
_cell.angle_gamma   90.00
#
_symmetry.space_group_name_H-M   'P 1'
#
loop_
_entity.id
_entity.type
_entity.pdbx_description
1 polymer ?
#
loop_
_entity_poly.entity_id
_entity_poly.type
_entity_poly.pdbx_seq_one_letter_code
_entity_poly.pdbx_strand_id
1 'polypeptide(L)'
;MKNILTYISLIFIFSCTSTKQKEKLIGNWYSNSDDNYGFFEFQFYKDSLFIYDKLGKSSALWKVNKDKIHLTGINGFTNKKKLTYSYNLNKSNELLNLKLLGDTIIQLPELRKAKNAFDFLKKAIDLEIELPKSKEQLKSLSQPKRLNFNIYAGFKNKKLVVKTDSASDLKNLEKDVIKFKNDTRNELKKFLRFNLIADKKITQSQIDSIKNRLKETSIKIIFRTYKNSQIDYNDNTRWYGKNE
;
A
#
# COMPACT_ATOMS: atom_id res chain seq x y z
N MET A 1 -32.13 -37.58 -27.35
CA MET A 1 -31.41 -36.30 -27.61
C MET A 1 -31.94 -35.08 -26.85
N LYS A 2 -33.09 -35.12 -26.16
CA LYS A 2 -33.59 -33.97 -25.35
C LYS A 2 -32.79 -33.70 -24.07
N ASN A 3 -32.15 -34.71 -23.48
CA ASN A 3 -31.44 -34.53 -22.19
C ASN A 3 -30.00 -34.03 -22.34
N ILE A 4 -29.35 -34.18 -23.50
CA ILE A 4 -27.95 -33.75 -23.72
C ILE A 4 -27.85 -32.22 -23.87
N LEU A 5 -28.84 -31.59 -24.52
CA LEU A 5 -28.93 -30.13 -24.65
C LEU A 5 -29.12 -29.43 -23.28
N THR A 6 -29.82 -30.06 -22.34
CA THR A 6 -29.99 -29.53 -20.98
C THR A 6 -28.66 -29.50 -20.21
N TYR A 7 -27.82 -30.53 -20.35
CA TYR A 7 -26.49 -30.57 -19.72
C TYR A 7 -25.52 -29.55 -20.33
N ILE A 8 -25.55 -29.35 -21.65
CA ILE A 8 -24.72 -28.33 -22.31
C ILE A 8 -25.14 -26.92 -21.86
N SER A 9 -26.44 -26.65 -21.72
CA SER A 9 -26.93 -25.36 -21.23
C SER A 9 -26.53 -25.08 -19.78
N LEU A 10 -26.57 -26.08 -18.89
CA LEU A 10 -26.12 -25.96 -17.49
C LEU A 10 -24.62 -25.61 -17.37
N ILE A 11 -23.76 -26.16 -18.23
CA ILE A 11 -22.31 -25.88 -18.22
C ILE A 11 -22.00 -24.41 -18.57
N PHE A 12 -22.78 -23.79 -19.45
CA PHE A 12 -22.60 -22.38 -19.83
C PHE A 12 -22.96 -21.39 -18.70
N ILE A 13 -23.96 -21.71 -17.87
CA ILE A 13 -24.42 -20.82 -16.79
C ILE A 13 -23.39 -20.76 -15.63
N PHE A 14 -22.76 -21.89 -15.30
CA PHE A 14 -21.71 -21.93 -14.28
C PHE A 14 -20.41 -21.24 -14.72
N SER A 15 -20.04 -21.37 -16.01
CA SER A 15 -18.87 -20.69 -16.56
C SER A 15 -19.02 -19.16 -16.48
N CYS A 16 -20.19 -18.63 -16.84
CA CYS A 16 -20.45 -17.19 -16.84
C CYS A 16 -20.36 -16.57 -15.43
N THR A 17 -20.85 -17.26 -14.41
CA THR A 17 -20.84 -16.77 -13.01
C THR A 17 -19.40 -16.71 -12.45
N SER A 18 -18.58 -17.70 -12.77
CA SER A 18 -17.16 -17.74 -12.36
C SER A 18 -16.34 -16.62 -13.02
N THR A 19 -16.61 -16.31 -14.29
CA THR A 19 -15.95 -15.22 -15.02
C THR A 19 -16.29 -13.86 -14.41
N LYS A 20 -17.57 -13.61 -14.12
CA LYS A 20 -18.00 -12.36 -13.46
C LYS A 20 -17.39 -12.16 -12.07
N GLN A 21 -17.19 -13.24 -11.31
CA GLN A 21 -16.50 -13.16 -10.01
C GLN A 21 -15.02 -12.86 -10.17
N LYS A 22 -14.38 -13.53 -11.14
CA LYS A 22 -12.96 -13.34 -11.46
C LYS A 22 -12.66 -11.89 -11.85
N GLU A 23 -13.51 -11.29 -12.69
CA GLU A 23 -13.36 -9.90 -13.15
C GLU A 23 -13.35 -8.88 -12.01
N LYS A 24 -14.14 -9.11 -10.94
CA LYS A 24 -14.17 -8.19 -9.78
C LYS A 24 -12.85 -8.16 -9.02
N LEU A 25 -12.14 -9.28 -8.98
CA LEU A 25 -10.86 -9.44 -8.31
C LEU A 25 -9.68 -8.87 -9.13
N ILE A 26 -9.81 -8.75 -10.45
CA ILE A 26 -8.76 -8.17 -11.31
C ILE A 26 -8.40 -6.76 -10.83
N GLY A 27 -7.09 -6.50 -10.71
CA GLY A 27 -6.52 -5.22 -10.29
C GLY A 27 -5.54 -5.37 -9.13
N ASN A 28 -5.13 -4.21 -8.60
CA ASN A 28 -4.14 -4.12 -7.54
C ASN A 28 -4.83 -3.88 -6.20
N TRP A 29 -4.41 -4.65 -5.20
CA TRP A 29 -5.00 -4.69 -3.86
C TRP A 29 -3.88 -4.53 -2.84
N TYR A 30 -4.04 -3.54 -1.97
CA TYR A 30 -2.97 -3.10 -1.08
C TYR A 30 -3.44 -3.14 0.36
N SER A 31 -2.52 -3.50 1.26
CA SER A 31 -2.67 -3.25 2.67
C SER A 31 -1.37 -2.68 3.23
N ASN A 32 -1.51 -1.82 4.21
CA ASN A 32 -0.41 -1.33 5.02
C ASN A 32 -0.81 -1.60 6.46
N SER A 33 -0.77 -2.87 6.84
CA SER A 33 -1.14 -3.27 8.20
C SER A 33 0.03 -3.08 9.14
N ASP A 34 -0.28 -3.27 10.43
CA ASP A 34 0.65 -3.36 11.55
C ASP A 34 1.99 -4.08 11.26
N ASP A 35 2.92 -3.97 12.23
CA ASP A 35 4.29 -4.47 12.13
C ASP A 35 4.42 -5.96 11.76
N ASN A 36 3.35 -6.74 11.92
CA ASN A 36 3.31 -8.17 11.61
C ASN A 36 3.36 -8.47 10.11
N TYR A 37 2.55 -7.77 9.31
CA TYR A 37 2.47 -8.00 7.85
C TYR A 37 3.14 -6.88 7.05
N GLY A 38 3.15 -5.64 7.56
CA GLY A 38 3.69 -4.48 6.87
C GLY A 38 2.93 -4.15 5.58
N PHE A 39 3.64 -3.58 4.60
CA PHE A 39 3.09 -3.33 3.27
C PHE A 39 2.95 -4.65 2.50
N PHE A 40 1.73 -4.93 2.05
CA PHE A 40 1.36 -6.14 1.32
C PHE A 40 0.57 -5.76 0.06
N GLU A 41 0.88 -6.38 -1.06
CA GLU A 41 0.21 -6.13 -2.35
C GLU A 41 -0.12 -7.43 -3.07
N PHE A 42 -1.36 -7.53 -3.58
CA PHE A 42 -1.79 -8.54 -4.53
C PHE A 42 -2.12 -7.86 -5.86
N GLN A 43 -1.52 -8.32 -6.95
CA GLN A 43 -1.83 -7.89 -8.31
C GLN A 43 -2.49 -9.04 -9.08
N PHE A 44 -3.81 -9.02 -9.17
CA PHE A 44 -4.57 -10.02 -9.91
C PHE A 44 -4.68 -9.63 -11.39
N TYR A 45 -4.02 -10.40 -12.24
CA TYR A 45 -4.18 -10.36 -13.70
C TYR A 45 -5.10 -11.49 -14.15
N LYS A 46 -5.43 -11.53 -15.45
CA LYS A 46 -6.36 -12.53 -15.98
C LYS A 46 -5.96 -13.95 -15.61
N ASP A 47 -4.70 -14.34 -15.76
CA ASP A 47 -4.27 -15.72 -15.52
C ASP A 47 -3.11 -15.85 -14.52
N SER A 48 -2.62 -14.73 -13.99
CA SER A 48 -1.53 -14.69 -13.03
C SER A 48 -1.85 -13.79 -11.85
N LEU A 49 -1.23 -14.09 -10.72
CA LEU A 49 -1.25 -13.31 -9.50
C LEU A 49 0.20 -13.04 -9.11
N PHE A 50 0.51 -11.78 -8.82
CA PHE A 50 1.75 -11.42 -8.13
C PHE A 50 1.44 -10.98 -6.71
N ILE A 51 2.28 -11.41 -5.78
CA ILE A 51 2.19 -11.06 -4.36
C ILE A 51 3.50 -10.40 -3.96
N TYR A 52 3.42 -9.23 -3.33
CA TYR A 52 4.56 -8.53 -2.78
C TYR A 52 4.36 -8.38 -1.29
N ASP A 53 5.31 -8.90 -0.51
CA ASP A 53 5.29 -8.83 0.95
C ASP A 53 6.68 -8.52 1.51
N LYS A 54 6.85 -8.66 2.83
CA LYS A 54 8.12 -8.43 3.51
C LYS A 54 9.23 -9.42 3.11
N LEU A 55 8.88 -10.62 2.64
CA LEU A 55 9.82 -11.63 2.17
C LEU A 55 10.24 -11.35 0.73
N GLY A 56 9.31 -10.82 -0.08
CA GLY A 56 9.60 -10.27 -1.39
C GLY A 56 8.49 -10.55 -2.39
N LYS A 57 8.86 -10.76 -3.66
CA LYS A 57 7.93 -11.04 -4.75
C LYS A 57 7.69 -12.54 -4.89
N SER A 58 6.42 -12.94 -4.91
CA SER A 58 5.96 -14.26 -5.33
C SER A 58 5.01 -14.15 -6.52
N SER A 59 4.86 -15.23 -7.28
CA SER A 59 3.92 -15.33 -8.39
C SER A 59 3.20 -16.66 -8.39
N ALA A 60 1.97 -16.70 -8.90
CA ALA A 60 1.18 -17.92 -9.02
C ALA A 60 0.19 -17.81 -10.17
N LEU A 61 -0.24 -18.96 -10.68
CA LEU A 61 -1.50 -19.06 -11.43
C LEU A 61 -2.66 -19.09 -10.43
N TRP A 62 -3.80 -18.53 -10.81
CA TRP A 62 -4.97 -18.51 -9.94
C TRP A 62 -6.28 -18.80 -10.65
N LYS A 63 -7.21 -19.38 -9.91
CA LYS A 63 -8.61 -19.58 -10.32
C LYS A 63 -9.53 -19.23 -9.16
N VAL A 64 -10.74 -18.80 -9.47
CA VAL A 64 -11.79 -18.56 -8.48
C VAL A 64 -12.88 -19.61 -8.64
N ASN A 65 -13.40 -20.11 -7.53
CA ASN A 65 -14.60 -20.93 -7.49
C ASN A 65 -15.41 -20.53 -6.26
N LYS A 66 -16.62 -20.00 -6.47
CA LYS A 66 -17.48 -19.48 -5.40
C LYS A 66 -16.71 -18.41 -4.57
N ASP A 67 -16.52 -18.68 -3.29
CA ASP A 67 -15.88 -17.86 -2.27
C ASP A 67 -14.39 -18.23 -2.05
N LYS A 68 -13.79 -18.98 -2.97
CA LYS A 68 -12.39 -19.43 -2.87
C LYS A 68 -11.54 -19.00 -4.05
N ILE A 69 -10.31 -18.58 -3.73
CA ILE A 69 -9.21 -18.34 -4.67
C ILE A 69 -8.20 -19.48 -4.50
N HIS A 70 -7.94 -20.20 -5.57
CA HIS A 70 -6.98 -21.30 -5.60
C HIS A 70 -5.73 -20.88 -6.35
N LEU A 71 -4.58 -20.97 -5.69
CA LEU A 71 -3.27 -20.72 -6.26
C LEU A 71 -2.56 -22.03 -6.61
N THR A 72 -1.92 -22.05 -7.77
CA THR A 72 -1.10 -23.17 -8.26
C THR A 72 0.14 -22.66 -8.95
N GLY A 73 1.18 -23.49 -9.09
CA GLY A 73 2.42 -23.07 -9.77
C GLY A 73 3.09 -21.90 -9.06
N ILE A 74 3.05 -21.92 -7.72
CA ILE A 74 3.56 -20.83 -6.90
C ILE A 74 5.09 -20.83 -6.99
N ASN A 75 5.65 -19.67 -7.32
CA ASN A 75 7.08 -19.40 -7.36
C ASN A 75 7.39 -18.22 -6.44
N GLY A 76 8.27 -18.40 -5.45
CA GLY A 76 8.61 -17.38 -4.45
C GLY A 76 9.06 -18.00 -3.13
N PHE A 77 8.82 -17.31 -2.02
CA PHE A 77 9.36 -17.65 -0.69
C PHE A 77 8.60 -18.76 0.06
N THR A 78 7.67 -19.45 -0.60
CA THR A 78 6.93 -20.56 -0.01
C THR A 78 7.26 -21.88 -0.69
N ASN A 79 7.44 -22.93 0.12
CA ASN A 79 7.63 -24.30 -0.37
C ASN A 79 6.30 -24.95 -0.84
N LYS A 80 5.16 -24.27 -0.62
CA LYS A 80 3.85 -24.79 -0.98
C LYS A 80 3.61 -24.63 -2.49
N LYS A 81 3.32 -25.72 -3.18
CA LYS A 81 2.97 -25.72 -4.62
C LYS A 81 1.54 -25.26 -4.90
N LYS A 82 0.67 -25.27 -3.88
CA LYS A 82 -0.74 -24.88 -3.94
C LYS A 82 -1.14 -24.15 -2.65
N LEU A 83 -2.00 -23.15 -2.78
CA LEU A 83 -2.64 -22.44 -1.65
C LEU A 83 -4.11 -22.21 -1.97
N THR A 84 -4.95 -22.10 -0.94
CA THR A 84 -6.34 -21.68 -1.10
C THR A 84 -6.64 -20.58 -0.11
N TYR A 85 -7.25 -19.50 -0.60
CA TYR A 85 -7.83 -18.46 0.23
C TYR A 85 -9.34 -18.58 0.18
N SER A 86 -10.03 -18.44 1.31
CA SER A 86 -11.39 -17.92 1.25
C SER A 86 -11.34 -16.40 1.13
N TYR A 87 -12.27 -15.82 0.37
CA TYR A 87 -12.30 -14.39 0.12
C TYR A 87 -13.70 -13.81 0.29
N ASN A 88 -13.76 -12.53 0.66
CA ASN A 88 -14.99 -11.75 0.67
C ASN A 88 -14.73 -10.35 0.11
N LEU A 89 -15.57 -9.91 -0.81
CA LEU A 89 -15.57 -8.55 -1.34
C LEU A 89 -16.68 -7.75 -0.68
N ASN A 90 -16.41 -6.49 -0.34
CA ASN A 90 -17.47 -5.59 0.09
C ASN A 90 -18.44 -5.27 -1.08
N LYS A 91 -19.59 -4.65 -0.77
CA LYS A 91 -20.63 -4.34 -1.78
C LYS A 91 -20.11 -3.50 -2.96
N SER A 92 -19.13 -2.62 -2.72
CA SER A 92 -18.54 -1.78 -3.76
C SER A 92 -17.38 -2.45 -4.52
N ASN A 93 -16.94 -3.65 -4.13
CA ASN A 93 -15.73 -4.32 -4.63
C ASN A 93 -14.44 -3.48 -4.49
N GLU A 94 -14.36 -2.64 -3.45
CA GLU A 94 -13.19 -1.81 -3.14
C GLU A 94 -12.39 -2.36 -1.95
N LEU A 95 -12.97 -3.26 -1.16
CA LEU A 95 -12.33 -3.92 -0.03
C LEU A 95 -12.38 -5.44 -0.22
N LEU A 96 -11.24 -6.09 0.01
CA LEU A 96 -11.04 -7.53 -0.11
C LEU A 96 -10.49 -8.08 1.21
N ASN A 97 -11.21 -9.03 1.77
CA ASN A 97 -10.79 -9.79 2.95
C ASN A 97 -10.36 -11.19 2.52
N LEU A 98 -9.18 -11.63 2.95
CA LEU A 98 -8.62 -12.94 2.61
C LEU A 98 -8.31 -13.75 3.88
N LYS A 99 -8.63 -15.04 3.86
CA LYS A 99 -8.20 -16.02 4.86
C LYS A 99 -7.46 -17.14 4.17
N LEU A 100 -6.18 -17.34 4.51
CA LEU A 100 -5.43 -18.49 4.02
C LEU A 100 -5.93 -19.75 4.71
N LEU A 101 -6.30 -20.75 3.91
CA LEU A 101 -6.78 -22.05 4.36
C LEU A 101 -5.63 -23.06 4.37
N GLY A 102 -5.42 -23.72 5.50
CA GLY A 102 -4.47 -24.81 5.73
C GLY A 102 -4.81 -25.48 7.06
N ASP A 103 -3.83 -26.12 7.70
CA ASP A 103 -4.01 -26.72 9.03
C ASP A 103 -4.44 -25.67 10.07
N THR A 104 -3.96 -24.43 9.89
CA THR A 104 -4.43 -23.24 10.61
C THR A 104 -5.00 -22.24 9.62
N ILE A 105 -6.11 -21.60 9.98
CA ILE A 105 -6.68 -20.50 9.22
C ILE A 105 -5.95 -19.20 9.61
N ILE A 106 -5.35 -18.53 8.62
CA ILE A 106 -4.65 -17.25 8.84
C ILE A 106 -5.47 -16.14 8.18
N GLN A 107 -6.03 -15.24 9.00
CA GLN A 107 -6.69 -14.03 8.52
C GLN A 107 -5.64 -13.02 8.07
N LEU A 108 -5.70 -12.59 6.81
CA LEU A 108 -4.88 -11.50 6.31
C LEU A 108 -5.53 -10.15 6.63
N PRO A 109 -4.74 -9.06 6.69
CA PRO A 109 -5.26 -7.71 6.76
C PRO A 109 -6.24 -7.41 5.61
N GLU A 110 -7.18 -6.49 5.87
CA GLU A 110 -8.05 -6.01 4.81
C GLU A 110 -7.23 -5.30 3.72
N LEU A 111 -7.53 -5.67 2.46
CA LEU A 111 -6.90 -5.10 1.28
C LEU A 111 -7.84 -4.10 0.61
N ARG A 112 -7.31 -2.96 0.21
CA ARG A 112 -8.03 -1.91 -0.51
C ARG A 112 -7.62 -1.91 -1.98
N LYS A 113 -8.60 -1.83 -2.87
CA LYS A 113 -8.37 -1.69 -4.31
C LYS A 113 -7.79 -0.32 -4.62
N ALA A 114 -6.71 -0.28 -5.41
CA ALA A 114 -6.13 0.97 -5.89
C ALA A 114 -5.50 0.81 -7.26
N LYS A 115 -5.32 1.92 -7.97
CA LYS A 115 -4.68 1.90 -9.30
C LYS A 115 -3.21 1.53 -9.20
N ASN A 116 -2.53 2.06 -8.18
CA ASN A 116 -1.13 1.84 -7.89
C ASN A 116 -0.83 2.20 -6.43
N ALA A 117 0.43 2.04 -5.99
CA ALA A 117 0.85 2.33 -4.62
C ALA A 117 0.57 3.79 -4.20
N PHE A 118 0.68 4.75 -5.13
CA PHE A 118 0.39 6.16 -4.86
C PHE A 118 -1.11 6.43 -4.66
N ASP A 119 -1.97 5.84 -5.50
CA ASP A 119 -3.43 5.90 -5.33
C ASP A 119 -3.85 5.28 -3.99
N PHE A 120 -3.23 4.16 -3.62
CA PHE A 120 -3.46 3.53 -2.32
C PHE A 120 -3.06 4.45 -1.17
N LEU A 121 -1.87 5.07 -1.22
CA LEU A 121 -1.46 5.97 -0.15
C LEU A 121 -2.43 7.14 -0.02
N LYS A 122 -2.79 7.83 -1.13
CA LYS A 122 -3.76 8.94 -1.09
C LYS A 122 -5.08 8.55 -0.41
N LYS A 123 -5.59 7.35 -0.73
CA LYS A 123 -6.78 6.79 -0.08
C LYS A 123 -6.56 6.52 1.41
N ALA A 124 -5.40 6.01 1.80
CA ALA A 124 -5.06 5.70 3.18
C ALA A 124 -4.85 6.96 4.04
N ILE A 125 -4.15 7.96 3.50
CA ILE A 125 -3.93 9.24 4.18
C ILE A 125 -5.13 10.17 4.05
N ASP A 126 -6.12 9.90 3.19
CA ASP A 126 -7.33 10.72 3.08
C ASP A 126 -7.03 12.23 2.89
N LEU A 127 -6.12 12.52 1.94
CA LEU A 127 -5.71 13.87 1.53
C LEU A 127 -5.62 13.97 0.01
N GLU A 128 -5.98 15.13 -0.52
CA GLU A 128 -5.65 15.53 -1.89
C GLU A 128 -4.17 15.94 -1.94
N ILE A 129 -3.36 15.04 -2.49
CA ILE A 129 -1.93 15.26 -2.75
C ILE A 129 -1.64 14.90 -4.21
N GLU A 130 -1.20 15.89 -4.97
CA GLU A 130 -0.58 15.73 -6.29
C GLU A 130 0.92 15.99 -6.18
N LEU A 131 1.71 14.99 -6.55
CA LEU A 131 3.15 15.12 -6.69
C LEU A 131 3.52 15.39 -8.17
N PRO A 132 4.62 16.09 -8.46
CA PRO A 132 5.13 16.26 -9.82
C PRO A 132 5.38 14.90 -10.51
N LYS A 133 5.26 14.80 -11.84
CA LYS A 133 5.62 13.59 -12.60
C LYS A 133 7.09 13.65 -13.01
N SER A 134 7.84 12.55 -12.91
CA SER A 134 9.18 12.40 -13.50
C SER A 134 9.24 11.16 -14.41
N LYS A 135 10.15 11.17 -15.38
CA LYS A 135 10.40 10.05 -16.31
C LYS A 135 11.55 9.14 -15.87
N GLU A 136 12.24 9.47 -14.77
CA GLU A 136 13.41 8.75 -14.30
C GLU A 136 13.06 7.72 -13.22
N GLN A 137 13.70 6.56 -13.28
CA GLN A 137 13.50 5.46 -12.33
C GLN A 137 14.00 5.82 -10.91
N LEU A 138 13.31 5.28 -9.90
CA LEU A 138 13.68 5.42 -8.49
C LEU A 138 15.05 4.79 -8.20
N LYS A 139 15.98 5.55 -7.60
CA LYS A 139 17.14 4.97 -6.89
C LYS A 139 16.75 4.63 -5.46
N SER A 140 17.04 3.41 -5.02
CA SER A 140 16.80 3.01 -3.64
C SER A 140 17.75 3.74 -2.69
N LEU A 141 17.30 4.78 -1.97
CA LEU A 141 18.03 5.21 -0.77
C LEU A 141 17.99 4.05 0.23
N SER A 142 19.18 3.68 0.68
CA SER A 142 19.46 2.54 1.53
C SER A 142 18.56 2.51 2.78
N GLN A 143 18.26 1.28 3.18
CA GLN A 143 17.54 0.94 4.42
C GLN A 143 18.15 1.62 5.66
N PRO A 144 17.42 1.71 6.79
CA PRO A 144 16.07 1.19 7.05
C PRO A 144 14.91 2.20 6.98
N LYS A 145 13.72 1.68 6.63
CA LYS A 145 12.43 2.40 6.56
C LYS A 145 11.99 2.99 7.91
N ARG A 146 12.43 2.37 9.02
CA ARG A 146 12.08 2.74 10.41
C ARG A 146 12.69 4.06 10.90
N LEU A 147 13.38 4.80 10.03
CA LEU A 147 14.01 6.06 10.38
C LEU A 147 13.25 7.29 9.89
N ASN A 148 12.21 7.07 9.09
CA ASN A 148 11.39 8.13 8.53
C ASN A 148 10.18 8.38 9.44
N PHE A 149 10.05 9.61 9.93
CA PHE A 149 8.82 10.12 10.49
C PHE A 149 8.06 10.84 9.35
N ASN A 150 6.97 10.25 8.84
CA ASN A 150 6.27 10.83 7.71
C ASN A 150 5.39 12.01 8.14
N ILE A 151 5.48 13.09 7.37
CA ILE A 151 4.62 14.26 7.47
C ILE A 151 3.90 14.41 6.15
N TYR A 152 2.57 14.43 6.17
CA TYR A 152 1.75 14.64 4.99
C TYR A 152 1.16 16.04 5.04
N ALA A 153 1.36 16.82 3.99
CA ALA A 153 0.78 18.13 3.80
C ALA A 153 -0.01 18.12 2.49
N GLY A 154 -1.31 18.33 2.56
CA GLY A 154 -2.20 18.29 1.41
C GLY A 154 -3.48 19.05 1.66
N PHE A 155 -4.45 18.91 0.78
CA PHE A 155 -5.73 19.58 0.93
C PHE A 155 -6.83 18.59 1.28
N LYS A 156 -7.78 19.04 2.10
CA LYS A 156 -9.05 18.35 2.32
C LYS A 156 -10.15 19.40 2.38
N ASN A 157 -11.16 19.28 1.51
CA ASN A 157 -12.21 20.29 1.38
C ASN A 157 -11.64 21.71 1.17
N LYS A 158 -10.64 21.84 0.28
CA LYS A 158 -9.91 23.10 -0.02
C LYS A 158 -9.12 23.72 1.14
N LYS A 159 -9.05 23.07 2.30
CA LYS A 159 -8.24 23.52 3.44
C LYS A 159 -6.93 22.75 3.50
N LEU A 160 -5.83 23.45 3.77
CA LEU A 160 -4.54 22.82 4.04
C LEU A 160 -4.65 21.99 5.32
N VAL A 161 -4.26 20.72 5.23
CA VAL A 161 -4.16 19.78 6.35
C VAL A 161 -2.74 19.27 6.38
N VAL A 162 -2.13 19.30 7.57
CA VAL A 162 -0.79 18.78 7.81
C VAL A 162 -0.86 17.78 8.95
N LYS A 163 -0.43 16.55 8.71
CA LYS A 163 -0.67 15.42 9.62
C LYS A 163 0.43 14.37 9.55
N THR A 164 0.36 13.36 10.40
CA THR A 164 1.35 12.27 10.49
C THR A 164 0.69 10.92 10.15
N ASP A 165 1.43 9.82 10.25
CA ASP A 165 0.85 8.46 10.15
C ASP A 165 -0.15 8.18 11.29
N SER A 166 0.02 8.80 12.46
CA SER A 166 -0.74 8.50 13.69
C SER A 166 -1.69 9.62 14.15
N ALA A 167 -1.51 10.85 13.66
CA ALA A 167 -2.27 12.01 14.11
C ALA A 167 -2.88 12.76 12.92
N SER A 168 -4.05 13.38 13.14
CA SER A 168 -4.76 14.18 12.13
C SER A 168 -4.25 15.62 12.00
N ASP A 169 -3.41 16.08 12.93
CA ASP A 169 -2.77 17.39 12.92
C ASP A 169 -1.37 17.31 13.57
N LEU A 170 -0.67 18.45 13.65
CA LEU A 170 0.66 18.54 14.27
C LEU A 170 0.64 19.03 15.73
N LYS A 171 -0.51 19.06 16.43
CA LYS A 171 -0.58 19.62 17.79
C LYS A 171 0.27 18.85 18.80
N ASN A 172 0.35 17.53 18.64
CA ASN A 172 1.12 16.64 19.53
C ASN A 172 2.45 16.19 18.92
N LEU A 173 2.97 16.93 17.93
CA LEU A 173 4.13 16.52 17.14
C LEU A 173 5.33 16.14 18.01
N GLU A 174 5.66 16.93 19.04
CA GLU A 174 6.83 16.63 19.90
C GLU A 174 6.65 15.30 20.65
N LYS A 175 5.45 15.05 21.19
CA LYS A 175 5.13 13.79 21.87
C LYS A 175 5.24 12.61 20.92
N ASP A 176 4.73 12.75 19.70
CA ASP A 176 4.78 11.71 18.67
C ASP A 176 6.24 11.43 18.26
N VAL A 177 7.06 12.47 18.11
CA VAL A 177 8.49 12.36 17.79
C VAL A 177 9.26 11.69 18.93
N ILE A 178 8.99 12.04 20.19
CA ILE A 178 9.60 11.38 21.35
C ILE A 178 9.26 9.89 21.35
N LYS A 179 7.98 9.54 21.14
CA LYS A 179 7.55 8.14 21.06
C LYS A 179 8.29 7.40 19.95
N PHE A 180 8.26 7.93 18.73
CA PHE A 180 8.96 7.35 17.58
C PHE A 180 10.47 7.16 17.84
N LYS A 181 11.11 8.14 18.48
CA LYS A 181 12.52 8.05 18.86
C LYS A 181 12.76 6.98 19.92
N ASN A 182 11.88 6.83 20.90
CA ASN A 182 12.00 5.80 21.95
C ASN A 182 11.80 4.38 21.39
N ASP A 183 10.91 4.22 20.41
CA ASP A 183 10.69 2.95 19.70
C ASP A 183 11.85 2.61 18.73
N THR A 184 12.79 3.53 18.52
CA THR A 184 13.97 3.35 17.67
C THR A 184 15.21 2.97 18.47
N ARG A 185 15.96 1.98 17.98
CA ARG A 185 17.27 1.56 18.53
C ARG A 185 18.24 2.74 18.66
N ASN A 186 18.96 2.84 19.77
CA ASN A 186 19.81 3.99 20.12
C ASN A 186 20.82 4.38 19.02
N GLU A 187 21.51 3.40 18.46
CA GLU A 187 22.49 3.52 17.38
C GLU A 187 21.89 4.06 16.06
N LEU A 188 20.57 3.93 15.90
CA LEU A 188 19.83 4.41 14.74
C LEU A 188 19.25 5.81 14.91
N LYS A 189 19.16 6.34 16.15
CA LYS A 189 18.51 7.62 16.47
C LYS A 189 19.12 8.82 15.72
N LYS A 190 20.43 8.77 15.45
CA LYS A 190 21.15 9.84 14.70
C LYS A 190 20.76 9.92 13.22
N PHE A 191 20.14 8.88 12.68
CA PHE A 191 19.72 8.81 11.29
C PHE A 191 18.22 9.09 11.09
N LEU A 192 17.51 9.41 12.18
CA LEU A 192 16.10 9.79 12.14
C LEU A 192 15.91 11.06 11.33
N ARG A 193 14.82 11.09 10.58
CA ARG A 193 14.51 12.17 9.65
C ARG A 193 13.02 12.31 9.45
N PHE A 194 12.57 13.53 9.21
CA PHE A 194 11.25 13.77 8.68
C PHE A 194 11.23 13.48 7.18
N ASN A 195 10.19 12.80 6.74
CA ASN A 195 9.85 12.68 5.32
C ASN A 195 8.60 13.53 5.06
N LEU A 196 8.81 14.76 4.61
CA LEU A 196 7.76 15.71 4.27
C LEU A 196 7.26 15.45 2.85
N ILE A 197 6.02 15.00 2.78
CA ILE A 197 5.27 14.75 1.56
C ILE A 197 4.26 15.88 1.45
N ALA A 198 4.48 16.76 0.49
CA ALA A 198 3.65 17.95 0.33
C ALA A 198 3.04 18.00 -1.06
N ASP A 199 1.75 18.33 -1.15
CA ASP A 199 1.09 18.65 -2.41
C ASP A 199 1.85 19.78 -3.13
N LYS A 200 1.99 19.65 -4.46
CA LYS A 200 2.73 20.60 -5.29
C LYS A 200 2.17 22.03 -5.27
N LYS A 201 0.90 22.22 -4.88
CA LYS A 201 0.21 23.52 -4.82
C LYS A 201 0.45 24.25 -3.50
N ILE A 202 1.06 23.60 -2.50
CA ILE A 202 1.40 24.25 -1.23
C ILE A 202 2.48 25.31 -1.50
N THR A 203 2.21 26.53 -1.06
CA THR A 203 3.11 27.68 -1.23
C THR A 203 4.39 27.52 -0.42
N GLN A 204 5.47 28.21 -0.82
CA GLN A 204 6.73 28.14 -0.09
C GLN A 204 6.60 28.64 1.35
N SER A 205 5.82 29.70 1.61
CA SER A 205 5.59 30.20 2.98
C SER A 205 4.87 29.18 3.87
N GLN A 206 3.90 28.43 3.33
CA GLN A 206 3.25 27.33 4.04
C GLN A 206 4.23 26.19 4.33
N ILE A 207 5.10 25.84 3.38
CA ILE A 207 6.15 24.84 3.61
C ILE A 207 7.12 25.31 4.70
N ASP A 208 7.56 26.57 4.66
CA ASP A 208 8.48 27.11 5.66
C ASP A 208 7.85 27.11 7.06
N SER A 209 6.55 27.43 7.16
CA SER A 209 5.79 27.31 8.40
C SER A 209 5.79 25.88 8.95
N ILE A 210 5.57 24.88 8.09
CA ILE A 210 5.64 23.46 8.47
C ILE A 210 7.06 23.12 8.94
N LYS A 211 8.09 23.47 8.17
CA LYS A 211 9.49 23.18 8.50
C LYS A 211 9.90 23.79 9.84
N ASN A 212 9.47 25.00 10.15
CA ASN A 212 9.78 25.65 11.42
C ASN A 212 9.24 24.83 12.61
N ARG A 213 7.99 24.35 12.53
CA ARG A 213 7.44 23.44 13.55
C ARG A 213 8.20 22.13 13.66
N LEU A 214 8.63 21.54 12.54
CA LEU A 214 9.41 20.31 12.57
C LEU A 214 10.79 20.51 13.25
N LYS A 215 11.43 21.67 13.02
CA LYS A 215 12.75 22.02 13.57
C LYS A 215 12.75 22.23 15.08
N GLU A 216 11.60 22.55 15.68
CA GLU A 216 11.41 22.65 17.13
C GLU A 216 11.60 21.29 17.82
N THR A 217 11.44 20.19 17.08
CA THR A 217 11.54 18.84 17.64
C THR A 217 12.98 18.32 17.73
N SER A 218 13.15 17.15 18.37
CA SER A 218 14.48 16.52 18.47
C SER A 218 15.04 15.93 17.16
N ILE A 219 14.24 15.78 16.11
CA ILE A 219 14.71 15.34 14.77
C ILE A 219 15.05 16.57 13.94
N LYS A 220 16.28 16.62 13.40
CA LYS A 220 16.77 17.81 12.67
C LYS A 220 16.80 17.67 11.16
N ILE A 221 16.81 16.44 10.65
CA ILE A 221 16.92 16.17 9.22
C ILE A 221 15.52 16.18 8.61
N ILE A 222 15.28 17.03 7.61
CA ILE A 222 14.00 17.10 6.90
C ILE A 222 14.26 16.79 5.42
N PHE A 223 13.68 15.70 4.95
CA PHE A 223 13.62 15.40 3.53
C PHE A 223 12.27 15.85 2.98
N ARG A 224 12.29 16.69 1.95
CA ARG A 224 11.09 16.97 1.17
C ARG A 224 11.05 15.97 0.02
N THR A 225 9.99 15.15 -0.04
CA THR A 225 9.68 14.34 -1.23
C THR A 225 9.66 15.26 -2.46
N TYR A 226 9.85 14.75 -3.68
CA TYR A 226 9.82 15.52 -4.96
C TYR A 226 10.89 16.58 -5.24
N LYS A 227 11.84 16.87 -4.33
CA LYS A 227 13.02 17.70 -4.68
C LYS A 227 14.22 16.93 -5.23
N ASN A 228 14.11 15.61 -5.41
CA ASN A 228 15.11 14.83 -6.13
C ASN A 228 14.84 14.83 -7.63
N SER A 229 15.90 14.75 -8.43
CA SER A 229 15.81 14.64 -9.88
C SER A 229 15.08 13.37 -10.36
N GLN A 230 15.04 12.31 -9.53
CA GLN A 230 14.61 10.97 -9.96
C GLN A 230 13.58 10.39 -8.99
N ILE A 231 12.27 10.47 -9.31
CA ILE A 231 11.22 9.78 -8.54
C ILE A 231 10.06 9.35 -9.46
N ASP A 232 9.83 8.04 -9.57
CA ASP A 232 8.60 7.48 -10.11
C ASP A 232 7.70 7.00 -8.96
N TYR A 233 6.49 7.56 -8.87
CA TYR A 233 5.54 7.28 -7.78
C TYR A 233 4.64 6.07 -8.08
N ASN A 234 4.76 5.45 -9.25
CA ASN A 234 3.86 4.39 -9.67
C ASN A 234 4.12 3.06 -8.94
N ASP A 235 5.38 2.72 -8.67
CA ASP A 235 5.76 1.34 -8.29
C ASP A 235 6.36 1.19 -6.88
N ASN A 236 6.25 2.20 -6.01
CA ASN A 236 6.75 2.06 -4.64
C ASN A 236 6.09 3.02 -3.65
N THR A 237 5.90 2.57 -2.41
CA THR A 237 5.64 3.45 -1.26
C THR A 237 6.93 4.05 -0.70
N ARG A 238 8.10 3.63 -1.17
CA ARG A 238 9.39 4.24 -0.82
C ARG A 238 9.58 5.52 -1.60
N TRP A 239 9.45 6.63 -0.90
CA TRP A 239 9.60 7.95 -1.48
C TRP A 239 10.92 8.57 -1.02
N TYR A 240 11.62 9.15 -1.98
CA TYR A 240 12.93 9.74 -1.76
C TYR A 240 12.80 11.26 -1.85
N GLY A 241 13.60 11.98 -1.08
CA GLY A 241 13.60 13.44 -1.04
C GLY A 241 15.00 14.03 -1.07
N LYS A 242 15.08 15.35 -1.18
CA LYS A 242 16.33 16.09 -0.97
C LYS A 242 16.37 16.60 0.48
N ASN A 243 17.54 16.53 1.11
CA ASN A 243 17.76 17.09 2.43
C ASN A 243 17.65 18.62 2.37
N GLU A 244 16.98 19.24 3.32
CA GLU A 244 16.76 20.69 3.41
C GLU A 244 16.74 21.25 4.83
#